data_AF-A0A8J5MJV8-F1
#
_entry.id   AF-A0A8J5MJV8-F1
#
_cell.length_a   1.000
_cell.length_b   1.000
_cell.length_c   1.000
_cell.angle_alpha   90.00
_cell.angle_beta   90.00
_cell.angle_gamma   90.00
#
_symmetry.space_group_name_H-M   'P 1'
#
loop_
_entity.id
_entity.type
_entity.pdbx_description
1 polymer ?
#
loop_
_entity_poly.entity_id
_entity_poly.type
_entity_poly.pdbx_seq_one_letter_code
_entity_poly.pdbx_strand_id
1 'polypeptide(L)'
;MRFTHLHQKAFQGLSIIPSILVTVTPAEGNRRIQELVDLYRADLPSPGNINSEVHTWRVRWENKAKEQDPTSLPTTLTTTLSQTPSSMFPNVRTLLIGLCTLPVTTCSAERSFGGLKRIKTTLRSTMGNERLTGLT
;
A
#
# COMPACT_ATOMS: atom_id res chain seq x y z
N MET A 1 5.77 25.12 -6.23
CA MET A 1 4.93 23.90 -6.22
C MET A 1 5.54 22.82 -5.32
N ARG A 2 5.47 23.00 -3.99
CA ARG A 2 6.15 22.15 -2.97
C ARG A 2 5.35 20.86 -2.63
N PHE A 3 4.09 20.81 -3.03
CA PHE A 3 3.16 19.70 -2.77
C PHE A 3 3.40 18.47 -3.65
N THR A 4 3.86 18.63 -4.89
CA THR A 4 4.04 17.53 -5.85
C THR A 4 5.12 16.54 -5.41
N HIS A 5 6.23 17.06 -4.88
CA HIS A 5 7.38 16.25 -4.46
C HIS A 5 7.09 15.48 -3.16
N LEU A 6 6.28 16.06 -2.27
CA LEU A 6 5.86 15.40 -1.03
C LEU A 6 4.84 14.29 -1.31
N HIS A 7 3.88 14.51 -2.21
CA HIS A 7 2.93 13.48 -2.63
C HIS A 7 3.63 12.31 -3.35
N GLN A 8 4.64 12.59 -4.18
CA GLN A 8 5.40 11.54 -4.86
C GLN A 8 6.21 10.69 -3.87
N LYS A 9 6.90 11.32 -2.91
CA LYS A 9 7.65 10.61 -1.85
C LYS A 9 6.73 9.79 -0.94
N ALA A 10 5.55 10.32 -0.64
CA ALA A 10 4.56 9.60 0.15
C ALA A 10 3.90 8.43 -0.60
N PHE A 11 3.67 8.56 -1.91
CA PHE A 11 3.20 7.45 -2.75
C PHE A 11 4.23 6.32 -2.81
N GLN A 12 5.53 6.66 -2.92
CA GLN A 12 6.61 5.69 -2.79
C GLN A 12 6.58 5.01 -1.41
N GLY A 13 6.20 5.75 -0.37
CA GLY A 13 6.09 5.23 0.98
C GLY A 13 5.03 4.16 1.21
N LEU A 14 4.07 4.00 0.30
CA LEU A 14 3.10 2.91 0.32
C LEU A 14 3.78 1.53 0.12
N SER A 15 5.02 1.49 -0.36
CA SER A 15 5.76 0.23 -0.51
C SER A 15 6.10 -0.46 0.80
N ILE A 16 5.93 0.19 1.96
CA ILE A 16 6.02 -0.47 3.27
C ILE A 16 4.76 -1.31 3.60
N ILE A 17 3.64 -1.06 2.92
CA ILE A 17 2.38 -1.78 3.08
C ILE A 17 2.54 -3.19 2.49
N PRO A 18 2.21 -4.27 3.22
CA PRO A 18 2.40 -5.65 2.80
C PRO A 18 1.82 -5.99 1.43
N SER A 19 0.58 -5.56 1.15
CA SER A 19 -0.06 -5.81 -0.15
C SER A 19 0.71 -5.18 -1.33
N ILE A 20 1.36 -4.03 -1.13
CA ILE A 20 2.18 -3.39 -2.15
C ILE A 20 3.59 -4.00 -2.17
N LEU A 21 4.16 -4.26 -0.99
CA LEU A 21 5.51 -4.80 -0.79
C LEU A 21 5.73 -6.12 -1.54
N VAL A 22 4.72 -6.99 -1.58
CA VAL A 22 4.78 -8.29 -2.30
C VAL A 22 4.55 -8.16 -3.80
N THR A 23 3.96 -7.06 -4.27
CA THR A 23 3.67 -6.82 -5.70
C THR A 23 4.82 -6.12 -6.43
N VAL A 24 5.62 -5.33 -5.71
CA VAL A 24 6.77 -4.62 -6.28
C VAL A 24 8.02 -5.48 -6.22
N THR A 25 8.93 -5.31 -7.19
CA THR A 25 10.18 -6.06 -7.19
C THR A 25 11.01 -5.74 -5.93
N PRO A 26 11.83 -6.69 -5.43
CA PRO A 26 12.62 -6.47 -4.23
C PRO A 26 13.50 -5.23 -4.27
N ALA A 27 14.17 -5.01 -5.40
CA ALA A 27 15.03 -3.85 -5.60
C ALA A 27 14.24 -2.53 -5.51
N GLU A 28 13.09 -2.43 -6.18
CA GLU A 28 12.28 -1.22 -6.21
C GLU A 28 11.61 -0.94 -4.85
N GLY A 29 11.06 -1.97 -4.20
CA GLY A 29 10.49 -1.84 -2.86
C GLY A 29 11.53 -1.40 -1.83
N ASN A 30 12.73 -1.97 -1.89
CA ASN A 30 13.83 -1.57 -0.99
C ASN A 30 14.25 -0.12 -1.24
N ARG A 31 14.37 0.30 -2.51
CA ARG A 31 14.73 1.69 -2.85
C ARG A 31 13.75 2.69 -2.24
N ARG A 32 12.45 2.45 -2.42
CA ARG A 32 11.38 3.33 -1.90
C ARG A 32 11.38 3.40 -0.37
N ILE A 33 11.61 2.26 0.29
CA ILE A 33 11.73 2.23 1.75
C ILE A 33 12.98 3.00 2.20
N GLN A 34 14.11 2.89 1.50
CA GLN A 34 15.30 3.66 1.82
C GLN A 34 15.09 5.17 1.69
N GLU A 35 14.33 5.63 0.69
CA GLU A 35 13.96 7.05 0.57
C GLU A 35 13.12 7.54 1.77
N LEU A 36 12.25 6.69 2.33
CA LEU A 36 11.53 7.00 3.56
C LEU A 36 12.43 7.00 4.80
N VAL A 37 13.35 6.02 4.86
CA VAL A 37 14.31 5.90 5.97
C VAL A 37 15.19 7.14 6.04
N ASP A 38 15.65 7.66 4.91
CA ASP A 38 16.38 8.93 4.85
C ASP A 38 15.54 10.11 5.35
N LEU A 39 14.27 10.18 4.92
CA LEU A 39 13.35 11.24 5.32
C LEU A 39 13.07 11.27 6.84
N TYR A 40 12.95 10.11 7.47
CA TYR A 40 12.62 9.95 8.89
C TYR A 40 13.82 9.54 9.76
N ARG A 41 15.04 9.65 9.23
CA ARG A 41 16.25 9.13 9.88
C ARG A 41 16.44 9.63 11.31
N ALA A 42 16.06 10.88 11.57
CA ALA A 42 16.17 11.52 12.88
C ALA A 42 15.18 10.98 13.91
N ASP A 43 14.03 10.48 13.46
CA ASP A 43 12.95 9.97 14.32
C ASP A 43 13.07 8.46 14.57
N LEU A 44 13.95 7.75 13.83
CA LEU A 44 14.11 6.31 13.98
C LEU A 44 14.73 5.95 15.34
N PRO A 45 14.12 5.02 16.09
CA PRO A 45 14.64 4.59 17.39
C PRO A 45 15.96 3.84 17.29
N SER A 46 16.23 3.17 16.17
CA SER A 46 17.46 2.41 15.95
C SER A 46 17.83 2.36 14.46
N PRO A 47 18.33 3.47 13.88
CA PRO A 47 18.59 3.59 12.45
C PRO A 47 19.66 2.60 11.94
N GLY A 48 20.54 2.09 12.81
CA GLY A 48 21.51 1.05 12.43
C GLY A 48 20.87 -0.31 12.08
N ASN A 49 19.69 -0.60 12.64
CA ASN A 49 19.04 -1.90 12.50
C ASN A 49 17.94 -1.93 11.42
N ILE A 50 17.64 -0.78 10.81
CA ILE A 50 16.53 -0.63 9.87
C ILE A 50 16.62 -1.59 8.67
N ASN A 51 17.83 -1.81 8.14
CA ASN A 51 18.02 -2.67 6.96
C ASN A 51 17.66 -4.12 7.26
N SER A 52 18.13 -4.64 8.39
CA SER A 52 17.78 -5.99 8.86
C SER A 52 16.30 -6.09 9.20
N GLU A 53 15.74 -5.07 9.85
CA GLU A 53 14.33 -5.03 10.21
C GLU A 53 13.41 -5.02 8.97
N VAL A 54 13.73 -4.22 7.94
CA VAL A 54 13.03 -4.18 6.65
C VAL A 54 13.15 -5.50 5.90
N HIS A 55 14.32 -6.15 5.95
CA HIS A 55 14.51 -7.46 5.36
C HIS A 55 13.60 -8.51 6.04
N THR A 56 13.63 -8.59 7.37
CA THR A 56 12.76 -9.50 8.13
C THR A 56 11.28 -9.19 7.93
N TRP A 57 10.92 -7.91 7.86
CA TRP A 57 9.57 -7.45 7.55
C TRP A 57 9.08 -7.98 6.20
N ARG A 58 9.90 -7.85 5.16
CA ARG A 58 9.59 -8.37 3.82
C ARG A 58 9.39 -9.87 3.84
N VAL A 59 10.36 -10.62 4.37
CA VAL A 59 10.31 -12.09 4.42
C VAL A 59 9.05 -12.57 5.15
N ARG A 60 8.68 -11.92 6.26
CA ARG A 60 7.43 -12.20 6.99
C ARG A 60 6.20 -12.10 6.09
N TRP A 61 6.09 -11.03 5.30
CA TRP A 61 4.92 -10.80 4.44
C TRP A 61 4.94 -11.63 3.17
N GLU A 62 6.12 -11.95 2.63
CA GLU A 62 6.26 -12.90 1.52
C GLU A 62 5.84 -14.31 1.94
N ASN A 63 6.21 -14.76 3.14
CA ASN A 63 5.77 -16.05 3.66
C ASN A 63 4.26 -16.05 3.94
N LYS A 64 3.73 -15.00 4.56
CA LYS A 64 2.28 -14.82 4.76
C LYS A 64 1.50 -14.85 3.45
N ALA A 65 2.02 -14.25 2.37
CA ALA A 65 1.39 -14.27 1.05
C ALA A 65 1.42 -15.64 0.36
N LYS A 66 2.37 -16.51 0.73
CA LYS A 66 2.43 -17.90 0.24
C LYS A 66 1.53 -18.83 1.06
N GLU A 67 1.38 -18.57 2.36
CA GLU A 67 0.62 -19.40 3.29
C GLU A 67 -0.88 -19.06 3.34
N GLN A 68 -1.25 -17.81 3.06
CA GLN A 68 -2.63 -17.32 3.15
C GLN A 68 -3.09 -16.69 1.83
N ASP A 69 -4.41 -16.62 1.63
CA ASP A 69 -4.99 -15.97 0.45
C ASP A 69 -4.53 -14.49 0.35
N PRO A 70 -4.12 -14.02 -0.84
CA PRO A 70 -3.59 -12.67 -1.03
C PRO A 70 -4.57 -11.54 -0.65
N THR A 71 -5.87 -11.82 -0.53
CA THR A 71 -6.87 -10.86 -0.03
C THR A 71 -6.79 -10.62 1.48
N SER A 72 -6.07 -11.47 2.22
CA SER A 72 -5.87 -11.33 3.67
C SER A 72 -4.72 -10.40 4.05
N LEU A 73 -3.91 -9.94 3.09
CA LEU A 73 -2.84 -8.99 3.37
C LEU A 73 -3.41 -7.60 3.67
N PRO A 74 -2.84 -6.88 4.64
CA PRO A 74 -3.24 -5.51 4.88
C PRO A 74 -2.92 -4.62 3.67
N THR A 75 -3.94 -3.93 3.19
CA THR A 75 -3.91 -3.01 2.04
C THR A 75 -3.79 -1.54 2.46
N THR A 76 -3.92 -1.24 3.76
CA THR A 76 -3.90 0.13 4.29
C THR A 76 -2.81 0.29 5.36
N LEU A 77 -2.33 1.53 5.54
CA LEU A 77 -1.33 1.85 6.57
C LEU A 77 -1.84 1.55 7.98
N THR A 78 -3.10 1.86 8.26
CA THR A 78 -3.72 1.64 9.57
C THR A 78 -3.82 0.17 9.91
N THR A 79 -4.29 -0.66 8.97
CA THR A 79 -4.37 -2.12 9.18
C THR A 79 -2.98 -2.75 9.27
N THR A 80 -2.01 -2.23 8.52
CA THR A 80 -0.60 -2.65 8.65
C THR A 80 -0.08 -2.31 10.04
N LEU A 81 -0.28 -1.07 10.52
CA LEU A 81 0.18 -0.60 11.83
C LEU A 81 -0.41 -1.43 12.98
N SER A 82 -1.68 -1.79 12.92
CA SER A 82 -2.32 -2.67 13.92
C SER A 82 -1.74 -4.09 13.95
N GLN A 83 -1.23 -4.59 12.82
CA GLN A 83 -0.62 -5.91 12.71
C GLN A 83 0.90 -5.92 12.94
N THR A 84 1.50 -4.73 13.15
CA THR A 84 2.94 -4.56 13.41
C THR A 84 3.21 -4.52 14.91
N PRO A 85 3.75 -5.60 15.51
CA PRO A 85 4.14 -5.58 16.92
C PRO A 85 5.31 -4.60 17.15
N SER A 86 5.11 -3.63 18.05
CA SER A 86 6.08 -2.57 18.36
C SER A 86 7.42 -3.09 18.88
N SER A 87 7.41 -4.24 19.57
CA SER A 87 8.62 -4.86 20.12
C SER A 87 9.52 -5.50 19.06
N MET A 88 8.96 -5.90 17.91
CA MET A 88 9.71 -6.64 16.89
C MET A 88 10.09 -5.75 15.70
N PHE A 89 9.29 -4.72 15.42
CA PHE A 89 9.51 -3.81 14.29
C PHE A 89 9.38 -2.33 14.69
N PRO A 90 10.22 -1.83 15.63
CA PRO A 90 10.11 -0.47 16.15
C PRO A 90 10.40 0.62 15.10
N ASN A 91 11.34 0.38 14.18
CA ASN A 91 11.67 1.34 13.13
C ASN A 91 10.60 1.38 12.04
N VAL A 92 10.13 0.22 11.56
CA VAL A 92 9.03 0.10 10.59
C VAL A 92 7.75 0.72 11.14
N ARG A 93 7.47 0.53 12.44
CA ARG A 93 6.33 1.18 13.11
C ARG A 93 6.45 2.70 13.11
N THR A 94 7.65 3.23 13.35
CA THR A 94 7.91 4.68 13.31
C THR A 94 7.68 5.23 11.91
N LEU A 95 8.15 4.53 10.87
CA LEU A 95 7.88 4.89 9.47
C LEU A 95 6.38 4.88 9.14
N LEU A 96 5.64 3.86 9.60
CA LEU A 96 4.19 3.77 9.42
C LEU A 96 3.45 4.94 10.09
N ILE A 97 3.87 5.33 11.30
CA ILE A 97 3.28 6.47 12.02
C ILE A 97 3.61 7.77 11.29
N GLY A 98 4.85 7.98 10.86
CA GLY A 98 5.24 9.16 10.07
C GLY A 98 4.42 9.29 8.78
N LEU A 99 4.17 8.17 8.09
CA LEU A 99 3.30 8.16 6.91
C LEU A 99 1.84 8.51 7.23
N CYS A 100 1.33 8.10 8.40
CA CYS A 100 -0.02 8.43 8.85
C CYS A 100 -0.18 9.90 9.28
N THR A 101 0.89 10.55 9.76
CA THR A 101 0.85 11.96 10.21
C THR A 101 1.07 12.96 9.08
N LEU A 102 1.65 12.53 7.95
CA LEU A 102 1.66 13.36 6.74
C LEU A 102 0.22 13.50 6.18
N PRO A 103 -0.23 14.70 5.76
CA PRO A 103 -1.55 14.94 5.16
C PRO A 103 -1.74 14.30 3.77
N VAL A 104 -0.94 13.28 3.45
CA VAL A 104 -0.97 12.55 2.18
C VAL A 104 -1.98 11.40 2.17
N THR A 105 -2.41 10.95 3.34
CA THR A 105 -3.27 9.76 3.47
C THR A 105 -4.76 10.05 3.41
N THR A 106 -5.20 11.29 3.62
CA THR A 106 -6.63 11.64 3.42
C THR A 106 -7.01 11.49 1.95
N CYS A 107 -6.19 11.99 1.01
CA CYS A 107 -6.54 11.95 -0.41
C CYS A 107 -6.20 10.60 -1.10
N SER A 108 -5.16 9.87 -0.67
CA SER A 108 -4.80 8.58 -1.30
C SER A 108 -5.63 7.40 -0.81
N ALA A 109 -6.18 7.44 0.42
CA ALA A 109 -7.10 6.41 0.89
C ALA A 109 -8.46 6.49 0.17
N GLU A 110 -8.89 7.71 -0.20
CA GLU A 110 -10.10 7.94 -1.00
C GLU A 110 -9.90 7.49 -2.47
N ARG A 111 -8.70 7.68 -3.05
CA ARG A 111 -8.42 7.30 -4.46
C ARG A 111 -8.11 5.82 -4.64
N SER A 112 -7.50 5.13 -3.67
CA SER A 112 -7.29 3.67 -3.75
C SER A 112 -8.61 2.88 -3.66
N PHE A 113 -9.69 3.50 -3.18
CA PHE A 113 -11.06 2.99 -3.35
C PHE A 113 -11.67 3.31 -4.73
N GLY A 114 -11.20 4.35 -5.41
CA GLY A 114 -11.70 4.76 -6.73
C GLY A 114 -11.22 3.91 -7.91
N GLY A 115 -10.15 3.12 -7.74
CA GLY A 115 -9.61 2.21 -8.77
C GLY A 115 -10.32 0.86 -8.85
N LEU A 116 -10.93 0.40 -7.75
CA LEU A 116 -11.87 -0.72 -7.76
C LEU A 116 -13.25 -0.24 -8.22
N LYS A 117 -13.29 0.08 -9.50
CA LYS A 117 -14.21 -0.65 -10.36
C LYS A 117 -15.70 -0.45 -10.03
N ARG A 118 -16.09 0.83 -9.99
CA ARG A 118 -17.29 1.33 -10.68
C ARG A 118 -17.30 1.03 -12.21
N ILE A 119 -16.41 0.16 -12.70
CA ILE A 119 -16.63 -0.68 -13.89
C ILE A 119 -17.56 -1.86 -13.56
N LYS A 120 -18.26 -1.83 -12.40
CA LYS A 120 -19.67 -2.20 -12.30
C LYS A 120 -20.58 -1.14 -12.96
N THR A 121 -20.24 -0.72 -14.17
CA THR A 121 -21.16 -0.13 -15.13
C THR A 121 -20.98 -0.95 -16.41
N THR A 122 -21.71 -2.06 -16.40
CA THR A 122 -22.49 -2.49 -17.56
C THR A 122 -21.70 -2.85 -18.83
N LEU A 123 -20.73 -3.76 -18.73
CA LEU A 123 -20.63 -4.84 -19.72
C LEU A 123 -21.73 -5.88 -19.40
N ARG A 124 -22.98 -5.40 -19.35
CA ARG A 124 -24.14 -6.25 -19.62
C ARG A 124 -24.11 -6.48 -21.12
N SER A 125 -23.29 -7.43 -21.54
CA SER A 125 -23.64 -8.22 -22.71
C SER A 125 -25.03 -8.77 -22.47
N THR A 126 -26.03 -8.20 -23.13
CA THR A 126 -27.21 -8.94 -23.59
C THR A 126 -27.77 -8.14 -24.75
N MET A 127 -27.31 -8.48 -25.95
CA MET A 127 -28.13 -8.54 -27.15
C MET A 127 -29.17 -7.43 -27.29
N GLY A 128 -28.77 -6.31 -27.92
CA GLY A 128 -29.68 -5.60 -28.82
C GLY A 128 -29.94 -6.46 -30.06
N ASN A 129 -30.39 -7.70 -29.86
CA ASN A 129 -30.85 -8.58 -30.91
C ASN A 129 -32.36 -8.34 -31.04
N GLU A 130 -32.70 -7.43 -31.93
CA GLU A 130 -33.67 -7.66 -32.99
C GLU A 130 -34.72 -8.74 -32.70
N ARG A 131 -35.91 -8.36 -32.21
CA ARG A 131 -37.22 -9.02 -32.47
C ARG A 131 -38.33 -7.96 -32.30
N LEU A 132 -38.82 -7.38 -33.39
CA LEU A 132 -40.02 -7.78 -34.16
C LEU A 132 -41.35 -7.38 -33.49
N THR A 133 -42.03 -6.43 -34.16
CA THR A 133 -43.46 -6.45 -34.55
C THR A 133 -44.56 -6.50 -33.49
N GLY A 134 -45.52 -5.58 -33.62
CA GLY A 134 -46.94 -5.94 -33.59
C GLY A 134 -47.89 -5.07 -32.75
N LEU A 135 -48.65 -4.21 -33.46
CA LEU A 135 -50.09 -3.93 -33.28
C LEU A 135 -50.57 -3.25 -31.99
N THR A 136 -50.87 -1.95 -32.05
CA THR A 136 -52.23 -1.40 -32.33
C THR A 136 -52.13 0.11 -32.47
#